data_AF-A0A540N0W7-F1
#
_entry.id   AF-A0A540N0W7-F1
#
_cell.length_a   1.000
_cell.length_b   1.000
_cell.length_c   1.000
_cell.angle_alpha   90.00
_cell.angle_beta   90.00
_cell.angle_gamma   90.00
#
_symmetry.space_group_name_H-M   'P 1'
#
loop_
_entity.id
_entity.type
_entity.pdbx_description
1 polymer ?
#
loop_
_entity_poly.entity_id
_entity_poly.type
_entity_poly.pdbx_seq_one_letter_code
_entity_poly.pdbx_strand_id
1 'polypeptide(L)'
;MLVRINTLLQGYSDIIYEILETLATFLNRNITPLLFEANILVVLAEVLTAIFAEVMQGKPEFADYLTHKLKGHPGQIEAAAIIEHILDGSSYVKEAQQLHETYLLQKPKQDRYALRTSPQWLGPQIEVIRLSTKSIEREINSMNDNPLIDVSRNKALHGGNFQEKIRSLGEDCDKVFAAICSGTLIDPLLHCLNEWDGSPLP
;
A
#
# COMPACT_ATOMS: atom_id res chain seq x y z
N MET A 1 14.74 -2.74 -11.00
CA MET A 1 15.90 -3.63 -11.25
C MET A 1 16.83 -3.10 -12.34
N LEU A 2 16.35 -2.74 -13.54
CA LEU A 2 17.22 -2.28 -14.65
C LEU A 2 18.11 -1.07 -14.31
N VAL A 3 17.54 -0.02 -13.74
CA VAL A 3 18.30 1.17 -13.28
C VAL A 3 19.29 0.83 -12.17
N ARG A 4 18.98 -0.18 -11.33
CA ARG A 4 19.87 -0.64 -10.26
C ARG A 4 21.06 -1.42 -10.82
N ILE A 5 20.82 -2.33 -11.77
CA ILE A 5 21.90 -3.01 -12.51
C ILE A 5 22.82 -1.98 -13.17
N ASN A 6 22.25 -0.99 -13.87
CA ASN A 6 23.04 0.04 -14.56
C ASN A 6 23.89 0.90 -13.62
N THR A 7 23.38 1.23 -12.42
CA THR A 7 24.14 2.02 -11.43
C THR A 7 25.20 1.19 -10.71
N LEU A 8 24.94 -0.09 -10.48
CA LEU A 8 25.91 -1.01 -9.88
C LEU A 8 27.04 -1.40 -10.84
N LEU A 9 26.74 -1.48 -12.14
CA LEU A 9 27.73 -1.71 -13.21
C LEU A 9 28.75 -0.56 -13.36
N GLN A 10 28.54 0.60 -12.73
CA GLN A 10 29.49 1.72 -12.76
C GLN A 10 30.78 1.43 -12.00
N GLY A 11 30.88 0.30 -11.28
CA GLY A 11 32.14 -0.19 -10.69
C GLY A 11 32.54 0.48 -9.38
N TYR A 12 31.70 1.37 -8.83
CA TYR A 12 31.90 2.01 -7.52
C TYR A 12 31.15 1.30 -6.38
N SER A 13 30.43 0.22 -6.69
CA SER A 13 29.70 -0.59 -5.72
C SER A 13 30.36 -1.96 -5.66
N ASP A 14 30.79 -2.37 -4.47
CA ASP A 14 31.52 -3.62 -4.22
C ASP A 14 30.57 -4.84 -4.22
N ILE A 15 29.73 -4.93 -5.25
CA ILE A 15 28.72 -5.98 -5.41
C ILE A 15 29.27 -7.13 -6.24
N ILE A 16 28.93 -8.35 -5.83
CA ILE A 16 29.27 -9.57 -6.56
C ILE A 16 28.53 -9.59 -7.91
N TYR A 17 29.26 -9.88 -8.99
CA TYR A 17 28.75 -9.86 -10.36
C TYR A 17 27.52 -10.78 -10.54
N GLU A 18 27.48 -11.90 -9.83
CA GLU A 18 26.38 -12.85 -9.78
C GLU A 18 25.05 -12.24 -9.27
N ILE A 19 25.10 -11.19 -8.44
CA ILE A 19 23.89 -10.44 -8.02
C ILE A 19 23.32 -9.64 -9.20
N LEU A 20 24.19 -9.08 -10.05
CA LEU A 20 23.78 -8.37 -11.26
C LEU A 20 23.16 -9.33 -12.28
N GLU A 21 23.75 -10.52 -12.44
CA GLU A 21 23.19 -11.59 -13.28
C GLU A 21 21.84 -12.09 -12.75
N THR A 22 21.68 -12.18 -11.43
CA THR A 22 20.41 -12.57 -10.81
C THR A 22 19.33 -11.52 -11.06
N LEU A 23 19.63 -10.24 -10.86
CA LEU A 23 18.71 -9.14 -11.18
C LEU A 23 18.38 -9.06 -12.68
N ALA A 24 19.35 -9.35 -13.56
CA ALA A 24 19.15 -9.44 -15.00
C ALA A 24 18.29 -10.65 -15.37
N THR A 25 18.47 -11.78 -14.69
CA THR A 25 17.64 -12.99 -14.87
C THR A 25 16.20 -12.74 -14.44
N PHE A 26 15.99 -12.03 -13.33
CA PHE A 26 14.65 -11.62 -12.90
C PHE A 26 13.98 -10.73 -13.94
N LEU A 27 14.69 -9.74 -14.50
CA LEU A 27 14.18 -8.93 -15.60
C LEU A 27 13.84 -9.77 -16.84
N ASN A 28 14.76 -10.64 -17.27
CA ASN A 28 14.61 -11.46 -18.48
C ASN A 28 13.52 -12.52 -18.35
N ARG A 29 13.21 -12.95 -17.13
CA ARG A 29 12.13 -13.90 -16.81
C ARG A 29 10.84 -13.24 -16.36
N ASN A 30 10.74 -11.91 -16.44
CA ASN A 30 9.56 -11.15 -16.00
C ASN A 30 9.19 -11.37 -14.51
N ILE A 31 10.19 -11.61 -13.67
CA ILE A 31 10.03 -11.75 -12.22
C ILE A 31 10.16 -10.36 -11.60
N THR A 32 9.03 -9.70 -11.36
CA THR A 32 8.99 -8.35 -10.78
C THR A 32 8.86 -8.43 -9.25
N PRO A 33 9.64 -7.65 -8.47
CA PRO A 33 9.46 -7.62 -7.03
C PRO A 33 8.08 -7.06 -6.67
N LEU A 34 7.27 -7.90 -6.03
CA LEU A 34 5.87 -7.67 -5.60
C LEU A 34 5.68 -6.36 -4.81
N LEU A 35 6.73 -5.89 -4.16
CA LEU A 35 6.72 -4.69 -3.34
C LEU A 35 6.37 -3.41 -4.09
N PHE A 36 6.86 -3.28 -5.33
CA PHE A 36 6.56 -2.09 -6.14
C PHE A 36 5.06 -2.05 -6.47
N GLU A 37 4.50 -3.20 -6.85
CA GLU A 37 3.09 -3.34 -7.14
C GLU A 37 2.23 -3.14 -5.88
N ALA A 38 2.65 -3.64 -4.73
CA ALA A 38 1.94 -3.45 -3.46
C ALA A 38 1.80 -1.96 -3.07
N ASN A 39 2.85 -1.16 -3.27
CA ASN A 39 2.79 0.28 -3.03
C ASN A 39 1.81 0.99 -4.00
N ILE A 40 1.73 0.55 -5.26
CA ILE A 40 0.78 1.12 -6.23
C ILE A 40 -0.66 0.71 -5.88
N LEU A 41 -0.87 -0.57 -5.55
CA LEU A 41 -2.20 -1.12 -5.28
C LEU A 41 -2.83 -0.52 -4.02
N VAL A 42 -2.04 -0.20 -3.00
CA VAL A 42 -2.59 0.41 -1.79
C VAL A 42 -3.08 1.84 -2.05
N VAL A 43 -2.35 2.62 -2.85
CA VAL A 43 -2.79 3.95 -3.29
C VAL A 43 -4.04 3.86 -4.16
N LEU A 44 -4.08 2.89 -5.07
CA LEU A 44 -5.27 2.63 -5.87
C LEU A 44 -6.49 2.29 -4.99
N ALA A 45 -6.30 1.52 -3.91
CA ALA A 45 -7.38 1.18 -2.99
C ALA A 45 -7.92 2.41 -2.24
N GLU A 46 -7.07 3.37 -1.86
CA GLU A 46 -7.49 4.65 -1.26
C GLU A 46 -8.33 5.47 -2.26
N VAL A 47 -7.88 5.59 -3.51
CA VAL A 47 -8.59 6.32 -4.57
C VAL A 47 -9.94 5.66 -4.88
N LEU A 48 -9.97 4.34 -5.05
CA LEU A 48 -11.21 3.60 -5.31
C LEU A 48 -12.20 3.69 -4.15
N THR A 49 -11.70 3.79 -2.92
CA THR A 49 -12.54 4.02 -1.73
C THR A 49 -13.24 5.38 -1.81
N ALA A 50 -12.53 6.43 -2.24
CA ALA A 50 -13.14 7.75 -2.43
C ALA A 50 -14.19 7.73 -3.54
N ILE A 51 -13.87 7.15 -4.71
CA ILE A 51 -14.82 7.00 -5.83
C ILE A 51 -16.06 6.21 -5.39
N PHE A 52 -15.86 5.14 -4.62
CA PHE A 52 -16.94 4.35 -4.06
C PHE A 52 -17.82 5.19 -3.11
N ALA A 53 -17.23 6.05 -2.27
CA ALA A 53 -17.97 6.96 -1.43
C ALA A 53 -18.82 7.95 -2.24
N GLU A 54 -18.30 8.47 -3.36
CA GLU A 54 -19.06 9.35 -4.27
C GLU A 54 -20.30 8.63 -4.82
N VAL A 55 -20.11 7.44 -5.39
CA VAL A 55 -21.18 6.66 -6.04
C VAL A 55 -22.24 6.22 -5.04
N MET A 56 -21.83 5.87 -3.81
CA MET A 56 -22.75 5.48 -2.74
C MET A 56 -23.36 6.67 -1.98
N GLN A 57 -23.10 7.92 -2.44
CA GLN A 57 -23.47 9.15 -1.76
C GLN A 57 -23.08 9.14 -0.27
N GLY A 58 -21.93 8.52 0.04
CA GLY A 58 -21.36 8.35 1.37
C GLY A 58 -21.22 9.68 2.10
N LYS A 59 -21.37 9.66 3.42
CA LYS A 59 -21.14 10.86 4.23
C LYS A 59 -19.63 11.08 4.35
N PRO A 60 -19.05 12.17 3.81
CA PRO A 60 -17.59 12.35 3.73
C PRO A 60 -16.91 12.50 5.10
N GLU A 61 -17.71 12.74 6.14
CA GLU A 61 -17.32 12.87 7.56
C GLU A 61 -16.40 11.74 8.06
N PHE A 62 -16.47 10.54 7.46
CA PHE A 62 -15.64 9.41 7.87
C PHE A 62 -14.14 9.62 7.64
N ALA A 63 -13.77 10.58 6.78
CA ALA A 63 -12.39 10.93 6.45
C ALA A 63 -11.88 12.13 7.26
N ASP A 64 -12.70 12.72 8.14
CA ASP A 64 -12.34 13.91 8.92
C ASP A 64 -11.07 13.68 9.75
N TYR A 65 -10.10 14.58 9.58
CA TYR A 65 -8.78 14.50 10.20
C TYR A 65 -8.81 14.25 11.71
N LEU A 66 -9.75 14.83 12.47
CA LEU A 66 -9.79 14.66 13.92
C LEU A 66 -10.01 13.19 14.31
N THR A 67 -10.87 12.47 13.59
CA THR A 67 -11.15 11.05 13.81
C THR A 67 -9.88 10.21 13.72
N HIS A 68 -9.01 10.51 12.75
CA HIS A 68 -7.78 9.74 12.52
C HIS A 68 -6.64 10.21 13.42
N LYS A 69 -6.54 11.52 13.65
CA LYS A 69 -5.57 12.12 14.58
C LYS A 69 -5.68 11.54 15.98
N LEU A 70 -6.90 11.39 16.50
CA LEU A 70 -7.14 10.88 17.86
C LEU A 70 -6.67 9.43 18.05
N LYS A 71 -6.56 8.64 16.98
CA LYS A 71 -6.04 7.27 17.04
C LYS A 71 -4.52 7.20 16.83
N GLY A 72 -3.94 8.18 16.13
CA GLY A 72 -2.49 8.39 16.06
C GLY A 72 -1.72 7.46 15.11
N HIS A 73 -2.40 6.68 14.26
CA HIS A 73 -1.75 5.82 13.27
C HIS A 73 -1.43 6.62 12.00
N PRO A 74 -0.15 6.75 11.60
CA PRO A 74 0.22 7.58 10.46
C PRO A 74 -0.36 7.08 9.14
N GLY A 75 -0.39 5.78 8.88
CA GLY A 75 -0.97 5.24 7.63
C GLY A 75 -2.47 5.49 7.55
N GLN A 76 -3.17 5.43 8.68
CA GLN A 76 -4.60 5.74 8.73
C GLN A 76 -4.88 7.22 8.47
N ILE A 77 -4.04 8.11 9.01
CA ILE A 77 -4.16 9.57 8.80
C ILE A 77 -3.90 9.91 7.33
N GLU A 78 -2.87 9.30 6.72
CA GLU A 78 -2.53 9.44 5.31
C GLU A 78 -3.70 8.99 4.41
N ALA A 79 -4.23 7.79 4.65
CA ALA A 79 -5.36 7.26 3.88
C ALA A 79 -6.60 8.15 3.96
N ALA A 80 -6.92 8.63 5.16
CA ALA A 80 -8.04 9.55 5.35
C ALA A 80 -7.84 10.87 4.60
N ALA A 81 -6.65 11.46 4.66
CA ALA A 81 -6.35 12.71 3.98
C ALA A 81 -6.43 12.58 2.45
N ILE A 82 -5.99 11.45 1.87
CA ILE A 82 -6.11 11.16 0.44
C ILE A 82 -7.59 11.07 0.03
N ILE A 83 -8.37 10.32 0.81
CA ILE A 83 -9.81 10.15 0.55
C ILE A 83 -10.53 11.50 0.71
N GLU A 84 -10.28 12.24 1.78
CA GLU A 84 -10.84 13.57 2.05
C GLU A 84 -10.55 14.54 0.90
N HIS A 85 -9.30 14.55 0.40
CA HIS A 85 -8.90 15.42 -0.70
C HIS A 85 -9.72 15.19 -1.98
N ILE A 86 -10.01 13.91 -2.30
CA ILE A 86 -10.83 13.57 -3.47
C ILE A 86 -12.29 13.98 -3.23
N LEU A 87 -12.83 13.71 -2.04
CA LEU A 87 -14.23 14.00 -1.72
C LEU A 87 -14.54 15.50 -1.61
N ASP A 88 -13.61 16.32 -1.11
CA ASP A 88 -13.77 17.78 -1.03
C ASP A 88 -13.91 18.42 -2.43
N GLY A 89 -13.20 17.86 -3.42
CA GLY A 89 -13.27 18.26 -4.82
C GLY A 89 -14.52 17.78 -5.56
N SER A 90 -15.28 16.83 -5.01
CA SER A 90 -16.35 16.12 -5.72
C SER A 90 -17.62 16.95 -5.88
N SER A 91 -18.16 17.02 -7.11
CA SER A 91 -19.51 17.54 -7.36
C SER A 91 -20.61 16.61 -6.83
N TYR A 92 -20.37 15.29 -6.86
CA TYR A 92 -21.32 14.28 -6.39
C TYR A 92 -21.55 14.38 -4.88
N VAL A 93 -20.48 14.59 -4.10
CA VAL A 93 -20.58 14.77 -2.65
C VAL A 93 -21.38 16.03 -2.30
N LYS A 94 -21.16 17.13 -3.03
CA LYS A 94 -21.87 18.40 -2.82
C LYS A 94 -23.36 18.28 -3.13
N GLU A 95 -23.71 17.60 -4.22
CA GLU A 95 -25.10 17.31 -4.59
C GLU A 95 -25.77 16.41 -3.55
N ALA A 96 -25.09 15.34 -3.12
CA ALA A 96 -25.58 14.44 -2.09
C ALA A 96 -25.83 15.15 -0.74
N GLN A 97 -24.95 16.07 -0.33
CA GLN A 97 -25.18 16.88 0.89
C GLN A 97 -26.47 17.70 0.82
N GLN A 98 -26.73 18.36 -0.31
CA GLN A 98 -27.96 19.15 -0.51
C GLN A 98 -29.23 18.28 -0.45
N LEU A 99 -29.18 17.08 -1.05
CA LEU A 99 -30.26 16.10 -1.00
C LEU A 99 -30.49 15.62 0.44
N HIS A 100 -29.44 15.29 1.19
CA HIS A 100 -29.55 14.83 2.57
C HIS A 100 -30.10 15.88 3.53
N GLU A 101 -29.81 17.16 3.31
CA GLU A 101 -30.41 18.26 4.08
C GLU A 101 -31.90 18.41 3.79
N THR A 102 -32.31 18.16 2.54
CA THR A 102 -33.70 18.29 2.08
C THR A 102 -34.55 17.08 2.51
N TYR A 103 -33.98 15.87 2.49
CA TYR A 103 -34.69 14.61 2.64
C TYR A 103 -34.11 13.73 3.76
N LEU A 104 -34.20 14.22 4.99
CA LEU A 104 -33.59 13.64 6.21
C LEU A 104 -33.89 12.15 6.50
N LEU A 105 -34.94 11.57 5.90
CA LEU A 105 -35.37 10.19 6.15
C LEU A 105 -35.00 9.20 5.02
N GLN A 106 -34.46 9.66 3.89
CA GLN A 106 -34.24 8.79 2.71
C GLN A 106 -32.96 7.96 2.79
N LYS A 107 -31.97 8.37 3.58
CA LYS A 107 -30.72 7.61 3.77
C LYS A 107 -30.63 6.95 5.14
N PRO A 108 -30.10 5.71 5.24
CA PRO A 108 -29.71 5.12 6.51
C PRO A 108 -28.84 6.07 7.36
N LYS A 109 -29.05 6.05 8.67
CA LYS A 109 -28.35 6.96 9.59
C LYS A 109 -26.83 6.85 9.51
N GLN A 110 -26.30 5.67 9.17
CA GLN A 110 -24.87 5.38 9.10
C GLN A 110 -24.52 4.59 7.85
N ASP A 111 -23.38 4.92 7.24
CA ASP A 111 -22.79 4.13 6.17
C ASP A 111 -22.23 2.79 6.69
N ARG A 112 -22.21 1.79 5.80
CA ARG A 112 -21.67 0.45 6.10
C ARG A 112 -20.18 0.53 6.43
N TYR A 113 -19.70 -0.44 7.22
CA TYR A 113 -18.32 -0.51 7.70
C TYR A 113 -17.29 -0.48 6.57
N ALA A 114 -17.53 -1.20 5.47
CA ALA A 114 -16.63 -1.23 4.32
C ALA A 114 -16.24 0.17 3.81
N LEU A 115 -17.19 1.12 3.86
CA LEU A 115 -16.91 2.53 3.56
C LEU A 115 -16.36 3.28 4.77
N ARG A 116 -17.12 3.29 5.87
CA ARG A 116 -16.87 4.18 7.01
C ARG A 116 -15.59 3.89 7.77
N THR A 117 -15.08 2.65 7.72
CA THR A 117 -13.85 2.25 8.40
C THR A 117 -12.68 2.00 7.45
N SER A 118 -12.80 2.40 6.18
CA SER A 118 -11.78 2.12 5.18
C SER A 118 -10.40 2.73 5.49
N PRO A 119 -10.25 3.97 6.03
CA PRO A 119 -8.92 4.45 6.41
C PRO A 119 -8.32 3.66 7.58
N GLN A 120 -9.15 3.25 8.55
CA GLN A 120 -8.73 2.43 9.69
C GLN A 120 -8.28 1.04 9.25
N TRP A 121 -8.86 0.53 8.15
CA TRP A 121 -8.49 -0.75 7.56
C TRP A 121 -7.24 -0.65 6.70
N LEU A 122 -7.11 0.39 5.87
CA LEU A 122 -5.96 0.57 4.96
C LEU A 122 -4.69 1.01 5.69
N GLY A 123 -4.82 1.80 6.75
CA GLY A 123 -3.69 2.42 7.44
C GLY A 123 -2.59 1.45 7.89
N PRO A 124 -2.89 0.39 8.66
CA PRO A 124 -1.86 -0.55 9.11
C PRO A 124 -1.17 -1.29 7.95
N GLN A 125 -1.84 -1.44 6.81
CA GLN A 125 -1.39 -2.19 5.65
C GLN A 125 -0.38 -1.34 4.89
N ILE A 126 -0.65 -0.03 4.77
CA ILE A 126 0.32 0.97 4.29
C ILE A 126 1.57 0.95 5.16
N GLU A 127 1.41 0.95 6.49
CA GLU A 127 2.56 0.93 7.41
C GLU A 127 3.41 -0.33 7.25
N VAL A 128 2.79 -1.50 7.11
CA VAL A 128 3.48 -2.78 6.83
C VAL A 128 4.19 -2.74 5.48
N ILE A 129 3.53 -2.31 4.41
CA ILE A 129 4.14 -2.20 3.07
C ILE A 129 5.36 -1.28 3.11
N ARG A 130 5.27 -0.13 3.77
CA ARG A 130 6.38 0.83 3.89
C ARG A 130 7.53 0.27 4.70
N LEU A 131 7.25 -0.43 5.80
CA LEU A 131 8.28 -1.09 6.61
C LEU A 131 9.00 -2.18 5.80
N SER A 132 8.25 -3.03 5.10
CA SER A 132 8.81 -4.07 4.23
C SER A 132 9.63 -3.46 3.10
N THR A 133 9.18 -2.33 2.54
CA THR A 133 9.94 -1.55 1.54
C THR A 133 11.28 -1.11 2.08
N LYS A 134 11.34 -0.52 3.27
CA LYS A 134 12.61 -0.11 3.87
C LYS A 134 13.49 -1.29 4.26
N SER A 135 12.91 -2.43 4.62
CA SER A 135 13.68 -3.62 4.95
C SER A 135 14.31 -4.24 3.70
N ILE A 136 13.56 -4.42 2.61
CA ILE A 136 14.08 -4.90 1.32
C ILE A 136 15.12 -3.94 0.76
N GLU A 137 14.86 -2.63 0.79
CA GLU A 137 15.82 -1.62 0.35
C GLU A 137 17.16 -1.75 1.08
N ARG A 138 17.18 -2.15 2.35
CA ARG A 138 18.45 -2.40 3.06
C ARG A 138 19.10 -3.69 2.61
N GLU A 139 18.34 -4.77 2.51
CA GLU A 139 18.84 -6.11 2.18
C GLU A 139 19.41 -6.19 0.76
N ILE A 140 18.79 -5.56 -0.24
CA ILE A 140 19.32 -5.53 -1.61
C ILE A 140 20.60 -4.68 -1.74
N ASN A 141 20.96 -3.96 -0.67
CA ASN A 141 22.12 -3.08 -0.60
C ASN A 141 23.12 -3.53 0.48
N SER A 142 22.90 -4.66 1.16
CA SER A 142 23.84 -5.22 2.13
C SER A 142 24.88 -6.14 1.46
N MET A 143 25.96 -6.42 2.20
CA MET A 143 26.96 -7.43 1.83
C MET A 143 26.58 -8.75 2.49
N ASN A 144 26.03 -9.66 1.71
CA ASN A 144 25.40 -10.89 2.18
C ASN A 144 26.34 -12.09 2.12
N ASP A 145 27.53 -11.88 1.56
CA ASP A 145 28.52 -12.91 1.32
C ASP A 145 29.37 -13.20 2.54
N ASN A 146 30.07 -14.34 2.50
CA ASN A 146 30.97 -14.76 3.55
C ASN A 146 32.13 -15.59 2.98
N PRO A 147 33.40 -15.30 3.36
CA PRO A 147 33.83 -14.24 4.28
C PRO A 147 33.83 -12.84 3.64
N LEU A 148 33.71 -11.80 4.46
CA LEU A 148 33.96 -10.43 4.01
C LEU A 148 35.47 -10.19 3.88
N ILE A 149 35.90 -9.57 2.78
CA ILE A 149 37.30 -9.24 2.56
C ILE A 149 37.54 -7.76 2.90
N ASP A 150 38.27 -7.50 3.98
CA ASP A 150 38.70 -6.16 4.35
C ASP A 150 40.16 -5.94 3.95
N VAL A 151 40.34 -5.32 2.79
CA VAL A 151 41.66 -5.00 2.22
C VAL A 151 42.43 -4.02 3.11
N SER A 152 41.74 -3.04 3.70
CA SER A 152 42.38 -2.00 4.53
C SER A 152 43.06 -2.59 5.77
N ARG A 153 42.46 -3.65 6.32
CA ARG A 153 42.99 -4.38 7.49
C ARG A 153 43.73 -5.66 7.10
N ASN A 154 43.82 -5.99 5.81
CA ASN A 154 44.35 -7.24 5.28
C ASN A 154 43.76 -8.49 5.99
N LYS A 155 42.42 -8.56 6.10
CA LYS A 155 41.69 -9.61 6.83
C LYS A 155 40.53 -10.18 6.03
N ALA A 156 40.34 -11.50 6.17
CA ALA A 156 39.07 -12.16 5.86
C ALA A 156 38.26 -12.30 7.15
N LEU A 157 37.03 -11.77 7.16
CA LEU A 157 36.12 -11.80 8.30
C LEU A 157 35.03 -12.84 8.05
N HIS A 158 35.08 -13.94 8.79
CA HIS A 158 33.99 -14.91 8.81
C HIS A 158 32.85 -14.39 9.69
N GLY A 159 31.63 -14.46 9.18
CA GLY A 159 30.42 -13.99 9.85
C GLY A 159 29.18 -14.75 9.37
N GLY A 160 28.01 -14.21 9.72
CA GLY A 160 26.70 -14.79 9.39
C GLY A 160 25.84 -13.89 8.51
N ASN A 161 26.45 -13.05 7.68
CA ASN A 161 25.72 -12.09 6.84
C ASN A 161 24.79 -12.76 5.81
N PHE A 162 25.02 -14.04 5.52
CA PHE A 162 24.14 -14.88 4.70
C PHE A 162 22.85 -15.31 5.44
N GLN A 163 22.73 -15.06 6.74
CA GLN A 163 21.58 -15.47 7.53
C GLN A 163 20.42 -14.48 7.37
N GLU A 164 19.50 -14.81 6.48
CA GLU A 164 18.23 -14.10 6.30
C GLU A 164 17.28 -14.40 7.48
N LYS A 165 17.40 -13.65 8.59
CA LYS A 165 16.48 -13.79 9.75
C LYS A 165 15.36 -12.75 9.76
N ILE A 166 15.22 -11.99 8.69
CA ILE A 166 14.00 -11.22 8.44
C ILE A 166 12.98 -12.28 8.04
N ARG A 167 11.91 -12.49 8.85
CA ARG A 167 10.75 -13.30 8.43
C ARG A 167 10.49 -12.97 6.97
N SER A 168 10.49 -13.99 6.11
CA SER A 168 10.52 -13.85 4.65
C SER A 168 9.79 -12.57 4.23
N LEU A 169 10.51 -11.62 3.65
CA LEU A 169 9.97 -10.33 3.23
C LEU A 169 8.81 -10.49 2.22
N GLY A 170 8.78 -11.64 1.55
CA GLY A 170 7.65 -12.13 0.77
C GLY A 170 6.45 -12.49 1.63
N GLU A 171 6.59 -13.18 2.78
CA GLU A 171 5.44 -13.67 3.56
C GLU A 171 4.52 -12.57 4.12
N ASP A 172 5.06 -11.45 4.61
CA ASP A 172 4.20 -10.37 5.14
C ASP A 172 3.61 -9.51 4.01
N CYS A 173 4.34 -9.35 2.89
CA CYS A 173 3.82 -8.69 1.70
C CYS A 173 2.84 -9.55 0.91
N ASP A 174 3.04 -10.87 0.87
CA ASP A 174 2.14 -11.87 0.29
C ASP A 174 0.85 -11.91 1.10
N LYS A 175 0.90 -11.77 2.43
CA LYS A 175 -0.33 -11.63 3.23
C LYS A 175 -1.12 -10.38 2.87
N VAL A 176 -0.45 -9.24 2.70
CA VAL A 176 -1.11 -7.97 2.35
C VAL A 176 -1.60 -8.01 0.89
N PHE A 177 -0.78 -8.48 -0.04
CA PHE A 177 -1.13 -8.65 -1.44
C PHE A 177 -2.24 -9.68 -1.63
N ALA A 178 -2.15 -10.85 -0.99
CA ALA A 178 -3.22 -11.84 -0.98
C ALA A 178 -4.48 -11.29 -0.32
N ALA A 179 -4.41 -10.50 0.74
CA ALA A 179 -5.59 -9.84 1.32
C ALA A 179 -6.23 -8.85 0.31
N ILE A 180 -5.42 -8.05 -0.40
CA ILE A 180 -5.89 -7.14 -1.44
C ILE A 180 -6.51 -7.93 -2.62
N CYS A 181 -5.82 -8.95 -3.12
CA CYS A 181 -6.23 -9.76 -4.26
C CYS A 181 -7.37 -10.74 -3.94
N SER A 182 -7.52 -11.17 -2.69
CA SER A 182 -8.67 -11.97 -2.23
C SER A 182 -9.92 -11.13 -2.02
N GLY A 183 -9.90 -9.85 -2.38
CA GLY A 183 -11.08 -9.00 -2.32
C GLY A 183 -11.54 -8.67 -0.91
N THR A 184 -10.73 -8.88 0.14
CA THR A 184 -11.20 -8.60 1.52
C THR A 184 -11.61 -7.15 1.78
N LEU A 185 -11.14 -6.20 0.96
CA LEU A 185 -11.65 -4.83 0.92
C LEU A 185 -12.64 -4.60 -0.23
N ILE A 186 -12.32 -5.08 -1.45
CA ILE A 186 -13.12 -4.82 -2.65
C ILE A 186 -14.44 -5.59 -2.63
N ASP A 187 -14.48 -6.85 -2.22
CA ASP A 187 -15.69 -7.67 -2.23
C ASP A 187 -16.77 -7.14 -1.28
N PRO A 188 -16.46 -6.67 -0.05
CA PRO A 188 -17.45 -5.96 0.76
C PRO A 188 -17.97 -4.67 0.10
N LEU A 189 -17.13 -3.93 -0.63
CA LEU A 189 -17.54 -2.74 -1.39
C LEU A 189 -18.46 -3.15 -2.57
N LEU A 190 -18.07 -4.16 -3.34
CA LEU A 190 -18.90 -4.71 -4.43
C LEU A 190 -20.21 -5.30 -3.91
N HIS A 191 -20.23 -5.94 -2.73
CA HIS A 191 -21.45 -6.39 -2.10
C HIS A 191 -22.38 -5.24 -1.74
N CYS A 192 -21.85 -4.07 -1.38
CA CYS A 192 -22.68 -2.88 -1.17
C CYS A 192 -23.33 -2.40 -2.49
N LEU A 193 -22.72 -2.69 -3.65
CA LEU A 193 -23.29 -2.43 -4.97
C LEU A 193 -24.29 -3.49 -5.43
N ASN A 194 -24.23 -4.73 -4.91
CA ASN A 194 -25.16 -5.79 -5.32
C ASN A 194 -26.63 -5.50 -4.97
N GLU A 195 -26.88 -4.67 -3.96
CA GLU A 195 -28.23 -4.20 -3.61
C GLU A 195 -28.55 -2.83 -4.24
N TRP A 196 -27.61 -2.24 -4.98
CA TRP A 196 -27.77 -0.96 -5.65
C TRP A 196 -28.32 -1.20 -7.06
N ASP A 197 -29.48 -0.61 -7.36
CA ASP A 197 -30.18 -0.78 -8.64
C ASP A 197 -29.67 0.17 -9.74
N GLY A 198 -28.58 0.90 -9.48
CA GLY A 198 -28.01 1.89 -10.39
C GLY A 198 -28.76 3.22 -10.44
N SER A 199 -29.80 3.39 -9.62
CA SER A 199 -30.44 4.69 -9.42
C SER A 199 -29.52 5.59 -8.59
N PRO A 200 -29.38 6.89 -8.91
CA PRO A 200 -28.98 7.85 -7.89
C PRO A 200 -29.91 7.63 -6.69
N LEU A 201 -29.37 7.37 -5.50
CA LEU A 201 -30.20 7.30 -4.31
C LEU A 201 -30.96 8.65 -4.21
N PRO A 202 -32.30 8.61 -4.04
CA PRO A 202 -33.16 9.78 -4.17
C PRO A 202 -32.87 10.86 -3.11
#